data_AF-A0A6V8KA97-F1
#
_entry.id   AF-A0A6V8KA97-F1
#
_cell.length_a   1.000
_cell.length_b   1.000
_cell.length_c   1.000
_cell.angle_alpha   90.00
_cell.angle_beta   90.00
_cell.angle_gamma   90.00
#
_symmetry.space_group_name_H-M   'P 1'
#
loop_
_entity.id
_entity.type
_entity.pdbx_description
1 polymer ?
#
loop_
_entity_poly.entity_id
_entity_poly.type
_entity_poly.pdbx_seq_one_letter_code
_entity_poly.pdbx_strand_id
1 'polypeptide(L)'
;MHPLEYKPDVCWQLPVRREQEWSKRPDGSKVLVTTLTEFDRRGWGSGGHDLDWWCTSSPEAHVGTDAMYLSYEPELTALVGKSAYAKLAELCAARLKSGLVAPHPATTAAQPPKPVRRRRLPLVEKAQGSNL
;
A
#
# COMPACT_ATOMS: atom_id res chain seq x y z
N MET A 1 -10.40 -15.24 17.36
CA MET A 1 -11.67 -15.11 16.62
C MET A 1 -11.51 -13.96 15.64
N HIS A 2 -11.75 -14.21 14.37
CA HIS A 2 -11.56 -13.20 13.31
C HIS A 2 -12.88 -12.48 13.01
N PRO A 3 -12.91 -11.16 12.73
CA PRO A 3 -14.16 -10.42 12.44
C PRO A 3 -15.06 -11.05 11.36
N LEU A 4 -14.44 -11.70 10.37
CA LEU A 4 -15.11 -12.50 9.33
C LEU A 4 -16.07 -13.57 9.88
N GLU A 5 -15.81 -14.10 11.07
CA GLU A 5 -16.54 -15.25 11.62
C GLU A 5 -17.84 -14.84 12.31
N TYR A 6 -18.01 -13.57 12.68
CA TYR A 6 -19.13 -13.14 13.53
C TYR A 6 -19.75 -11.78 13.15
N LYS A 7 -19.05 -10.94 12.38
CA LYS A 7 -19.66 -9.71 11.85
C LYS A 7 -20.43 -10.03 10.56
N PRO A 8 -21.55 -9.34 10.28
CA PRO A 8 -22.19 -9.44 8.99
C PRO A 8 -21.28 -8.88 7.88
N ASP A 9 -21.52 -9.31 6.64
CA ASP A 9 -20.72 -9.01 5.46
C ASP A 9 -20.35 -7.53 5.31
N VAL A 10 -21.33 -6.64 5.42
CA VAL A 10 -21.11 -5.20 5.27
C VAL A 10 -20.18 -4.61 6.34
N CYS A 11 -20.12 -5.20 7.53
CA CYS A 11 -19.37 -4.64 8.66
C CYS A 11 -17.90 -5.08 8.68
N TRP A 12 -17.58 -6.29 8.21
CA TRP A 12 -16.17 -6.72 8.13
C TRP A 12 -15.50 -6.28 6.84
N GLN A 13 -16.25 -6.00 5.78
CA GLN A 13 -15.68 -5.57 4.50
C GLN A 13 -15.04 -4.19 4.56
N LEU A 14 -15.58 -3.27 5.39
CA LEU A 14 -15.01 -1.93 5.52
C LEU A 14 -13.54 -2.00 6.00
N PRO A 15 -12.61 -1.26 5.36
CA PRO A 15 -12.84 -0.19 4.39
C PRO A 15 -12.76 -0.61 2.91
N VAL A 16 -12.74 -1.90 2.59
CA VAL A 16 -12.64 -2.42 1.21
C VAL A 16 -14.02 -2.50 0.58
N ARG A 17 -14.20 -1.80 -0.54
CA ARG A 17 -15.38 -1.86 -1.39
C ARG A 17 -15.21 -2.93 -2.45
N ARG A 18 -16.21 -3.81 -2.57
CA ARG A 18 -16.32 -4.78 -3.66
C ARG A 18 -17.47 -4.42 -4.58
N GLU A 19 -17.18 -4.27 -5.86
CA GLU A 19 -18.16 -4.14 -6.93
C GLU A 19 -18.10 -5.34 -7.84
N GLN A 20 -19.24 -5.74 -8.39
CA GLN A 20 -19.33 -6.88 -9.30
C GLN A 20 -20.23 -6.54 -10.48
N GLU A 21 -19.70 -6.71 -11.70
CA GLU A 21 -20.41 -6.42 -12.94
C GLU A 21 -20.18 -7.53 -13.96
N TRP A 22 -21.22 -7.87 -14.72
CA TRP A 22 -21.10 -8.78 -15.87
C TRP A 22 -20.63 -8.02 -17.12
N SER A 23 -19.40 -8.26 -17.54
CA SER A 23 -18.85 -7.74 -18.79
C SER A 23 -19.09 -8.74 -19.94
N LYS A 24 -19.63 -8.25 -21.07
CA LYS A 24 -19.83 -9.06 -22.29
C LYS A 24 -18.64 -8.89 -23.23
N ARG A 25 -18.05 -10.01 -23.65
CA ARG A 25 -16.93 -10.04 -24.61
C ARG A 25 -17.44 -10.08 -26.06
N PRO A 26 -16.57 -9.76 -27.04
CA PRO A 26 -16.92 -9.82 -28.47
C PRO A 26 -17.37 -11.21 -28.95
N ASP A 27 -16.88 -12.28 -28.31
CA ASP A 27 -17.26 -13.67 -28.58
C ASP A 27 -18.63 -14.06 -27.99
N GLY A 28 -19.33 -13.11 -27.34
CA GLY A 28 -20.63 -13.34 -26.72
C GLY A 28 -20.56 -13.90 -25.30
N SER A 29 -19.39 -14.33 -24.82
CA SER A 29 -19.23 -14.81 -23.45
C SER A 29 -19.40 -13.68 -22.43
N LYS A 30 -19.86 -14.02 -21.22
CA LYS A 30 -20.00 -13.10 -20.10
C LYS A 30 -18.97 -13.45 -19.02
N VAL A 31 -18.33 -12.43 -18.47
CA VAL A 31 -17.40 -12.58 -17.36
C VAL A 31 -17.85 -11.68 -16.22
N LEU A 32 -17.94 -12.27 -15.02
CA LEU A 32 -18.15 -11.49 -13.81
C LEU A 32 -16.82 -10.83 -13.43
N VAL A 33 -16.77 -9.52 -13.52
CA VAL A 33 -15.64 -8.70 -13.12
C VAL A 33 -15.88 -8.25 -11.69
N THR A 34 -14.96 -8.59 -10.80
CA THR A 34 -14.97 -8.11 -9.41
C THR A 34 -13.90 -7.03 -9.27
N THR A 35 -14.31 -5.83 -8.84
CA THR A 35 -13.41 -4.71 -8.60
C THR A 35 -13.31 -4.46 -7.10
N LEU A 36 -12.09 -4.46 -6.57
CA LEU A 36 -11.81 -4.06 -5.19
C LEU A 36 -11.28 -2.63 -5.18
N THR A 37 -11.89 -1.77 -4.36
CA THR A 37 -11.50 -0.37 -4.19
C THR A 37 -11.55 0.03 -2.72
N GLU A 38 -11.08 1.23 -2.40
CA GLU A 38 -11.37 1.86 -1.13
C GLU A 38 -12.86 2.27 -1.10
N PHE A 39 -13.56 2.04 0.00
CA PHE A 39 -14.76 2.83 0.27
C PHE A 39 -14.32 4.27 0.45
N ASP A 40 -14.67 5.15 -0.49
CA ASP A 40 -14.47 6.59 -0.37
C ASP A 40 -15.80 7.29 -0.03
N ARG A 41 -15.74 8.59 0.25
CA ARG A 41 -16.93 9.41 0.52
C ARG A 41 -18.00 9.29 -0.59
N ARG A 42 -17.58 9.14 -1.85
CA ARG A 42 -18.50 9.08 -3.01
C ARG A 42 -19.30 7.78 -3.05
N GLY A 43 -18.86 6.76 -2.32
CA GLY A 43 -19.59 5.51 -2.16
C GLY A 43 -20.87 5.60 -1.32
N TRP A 44 -21.17 6.75 -0.69
CA TRP A 44 -22.27 6.88 0.25
C TRP A 44 -23.42 7.75 -0.27
N GLY A 45 -24.67 7.28 -0.25
CA GLY A 45 -25.85 8.10 -0.58
C GLY A 45 -25.77 8.83 -1.92
N SER A 46 -26.05 10.14 -1.94
CA SER A 46 -25.99 11.03 -3.12
C SER A 46 -24.55 11.38 -3.57
N GLY A 47 -23.53 10.63 -3.14
CA GLY A 47 -22.11 10.97 -3.34
C GLY A 47 -21.41 11.50 -2.09
N GLY A 48 -22.00 11.25 -0.92
CA GLY A 48 -21.46 11.55 0.40
C GLY A 48 -21.69 12.99 0.85
N HIS A 49 -22.65 13.70 0.23
CA HIS A 49 -22.96 15.08 0.60
C HIS A 49 -23.30 15.22 2.10
N ASP A 50 -24.03 14.25 2.64
CA ASP A 50 -24.43 14.22 4.06
C ASP A 50 -23.48 13.41 4.96
N LEU A 51 -22.34 12.95 4.43
CA LEU A 51 -21.31 12.27 5.21
C LEU A 51 -20.16 13.22 5.49
N ASP A 52 -20.19 13.83 6.69
CA ASP A 52 -19.21 14.83 7.12
C ASP A 52 -17.82 14.23 7.38
N TRP A 53 -17.74 12.94 7.72
CA TRP A 53 -16.52 12.31 8.17
C TRP A 53 -16.32 10.92 7.58
N TRP A 54 -15.11 10.67 7.06
CA TRP A 54 -14.68 9.36 6.57
C TRP A 54 -13.16 9.19 6.73
N CYS A 55 -12.73 8.10 7.38
CA CYS A 55 -11.35 7.97 7.86
C CYS A 55 -10.33 7.60 6.77
N THR A 56 -10.68 6.77 5.78
CA THR A 56 -9.65 6.15 4.92
C THR A 56 -9.11 7.08 3.84
N SER A 57 -9.78 8.20 3.57
CA SER A 57 -9.29 9.19 2.61
C SER A 57 -8.14 10.06 3.17
N SER A 58 -7.87 9.98 4.48
CA SER A 58 -6.72 10.65 5.10
C SER A 58 -5.44 9.83 4.93
N PRO A 59 -4.29 10.42 4.55
CA PRO A 59 -2.99 9.74 4.58
C PRO A 59 -2.64 9.11 5.94
N GLU A 60 -3.17 9.67 7.03
CA GLU A 60 -2.96 9.16 8.39
C GLU A 60 -3.58 7.76 8.60
N ALA A 61 -4.55 7.37 7.77
CA ALA A 61 -5.12 6.02 7.79
C ALA A 61 -4.19 4.97 7.15
N HIS A 62 -3.13 5.39 6.45
CA HIS A 62 -2.24 4.53 5.66
C HIS A 62 -0.83 4.42 6.24
N VAL A 63 -0.73 4.49 7.57
CA VAL A 63 0.55 4.45 8.33
C VAL A 63 0.85 3.09 8.97
N GLY A 64 0.10 2.05 8.60
CA GLY A 64 0.28 0.70 9.14
C GLY A 64 1.67 0.13 8.90
N THR A 65 2.16 -0.68 9.84
CA THR A 65 3.49 -1.32 9.76
C THR A 65 3.59 -2.28 8.58
N ASP A 66 2.55 -3.08 8.39
CA ASP A 66 2.46 -4.06 7.32
C ASP A 66 1.69 -3.48 6.14
N ALA A 67 2.13 -3.82 4.93
CA ALA A 67 1.40 -3.47 3.71
C ALA A 67 -0.03 -4.02 3.79
N MET A 68 -1.01 -3.20 3.40
CA MET A 68 -2.44 -3.51 3.56
C MET A 68 -2.82 -4.86 2.94
N TYR A 69 -2.26 -5.24 1.79
CA TYR A 69 -2.57 -6.53 1.17
C TYR A 69 -2.11 -7.75 2.00
N LEU A 70 -1.15 -7.57 2.93
CA LEU A 70 -0.71 -8.61 3.86
C LEU A 70 -1.58 -8.62 5.11
N SER A 71 -1.82 -7.45 5.71
CA SER A 71 -2.61 -7.35 6.95
C SER A 71 -4.09 -7.67 6.74
N TYR A 72 -4.63 -7.48 5.52
CA TYR A 72 -6.01 -7.81 5.13
C TYR A 72 -6.11 -9.12 4.31
N GLU A 73 -5.13 -10.02 4.42
CA GLU A 73 -5.16 -11.31 3.71
C GLU A 73 -6.51 -12.05 3.86
N PRO A 74 -7.07 -12.22 5.07
CA PRO A 74 -8.30 -12.98 5.24
C PRO A 74 -9.48 -12.34 4.52
N GLU A 75 -9.66 -11.02 4.65
CA GLU A 75 -10.75 -10.26 4.04
C GLU A 75 -10.65 -10.26 2.52
N LEU A 76 -9.45 -9.99 1.98
CA LEU A 76 -9.22 -9.99 0.54
C LEU A 76 -9.45 -11.39 -0.04
N THR A 77 -8.98 -12.43 0.65
CA THR A 77 -9.23 -13.82 0.26
C THR A 77 -10.73 -14.16 0.27
N ALA A 78 -11.48 -13.70 1.26
CA ALA A 78 -12.92 -13.90 1.33
C ALA A 78 -13.66 -13.16 0.19
N LEU A 79 -13.18 -11.98 -0.20
CA LEU A 79 -13.81 -11.13 -1.22
C LEU A 79 -13.62 -11.64 -2.67
N VAL A 80 -12.42 -12.12 -3.01
CA VAL A 80 -12.05 -12.50 -4.40
C VAL A 80 -11.61 -13.95 -4.57
N GLY A 81 -11.48 -14.70 -3.47
CA GLY A 81 -11.00 -16.08 -3.48
C GLY A 81 -9.48 -16.20 -3.47
N LYS A 82 -9.00 -17.39 -3.08
CA LYS A 82 -7.57 -17.68 -2.84
C LYS A 82 -6.69 -17.46 -4.07
N SER A 83 -7.14 -17.87 -5.26
CA SER A 83 -6.35 -17.76 -6.49
C SER A 83 -6.15 -16.31 -6.91
N ALA A 84 -7.22 -15.50 -6.85
CA ALA A 84 -7.15 -14.07 -7.16
C ALA A 84 -6.30 -13.31 -6.13
N TYR A 85 -6.47 -13.61 -4.83
CA TYR A 85 -5.63 -13.04 -3.78
C TYR A 85 -4.15 -13.38 -3.95
N ALA A 86 -3.81 -14.63 -4.25
CA ALA A 86 -2.42 -15.02 -4.49
C ALA A 86 -1.78 -14.20 -5.62
N LYS A 87 -2.52 -13.95 -6.71
CA LYS A 87 -2.03 -13.11 -7.81
C LYS A 87 -1.89 -11.64 -7.40
N LEU A 88 -2.86 -11.11 -6.64
CA LEU A 88 -2.78 -9.76 -6.08
C LEU A 88 -1.53 -9.59 -5.21
N ALA A 89 -1.29 -10.54 -4.29
CA ALA A 89 -0.14 -10.51 -3.39
C ALA A 89 1.19 -10.58 -4.15
N GLU A 90 1.28 -11.40 -5.21
CA GLU A 90 2.44 -11.46 -6.11
C GLU A 90 2.72 -10.08 -6.75
N LEU A 91 1.70 -9.45 -7.32
CA LEU A 91 1.82 -8.15 -7.99
C LEU A 91 2.21 -7.04 -7.00
N CYS A 92 1.61 -7.01 -5.82
CA CYS A 92 1.95 -6.07 -4.76
C CYS A 92 3.39 -6.26 -4.26
N ALA A 93 3.83 -7.50 -4.05
CA ALA A 93 5.20 -7.80 -3.66
C ALA A 93 6.21 -7.36 -4.75
N ALA A 94 5.89 -7.59 -6.03
CA ALA A 94 6.71 -7.12 -7.15
C ALA A 94 6.77 -5.58 -7.21
N ARG A 95 5.64 -4.90 -6.97
CA ARG A 95 5.55 -3.44 -6.93
C ARG A 95 6.38 -2.83 -5.82
N LEU A 96 6.35 -3.42 -4.62
CA LEU A 96 7.15 -2.99 -3.47
C LEU A 96 8.65 -3.15 -3.73
N LYS A 97 9.06 -4.26 -4.35
CA LYS A 97 10.46 -4.51 -4.72
C LYS A 97 11.01 -3.52 -5.76
N SER A 98 10.14 -3.00 -6.63
CA SER A 98 10.54 -2.11 -7.73
C SER A 98 10.82 -0.67 -7.27
N GLY A 99 10.37 -0.26 -6.08
CA GLY A 99 10.54 1.11 -5.59
C GLY A 99 9.84 2.16 -6.48
N LEU A 100 10.30 3.42 -6.44
CA LEU A 100 9.80 4.47 -7.32
C LEU A 100 10.39 4.31 -8.73
N VAL A 101 9.58 3.78 -9.65
CA VAL A 101 9.91 3.72 -11.09
C VAL A 101 9.64 5.09 -11.70
N ALA A 102 10.61 5.62 -12.46
CA ALA A 102 10.55 6.95 -13.07
C ALA A 102 10.18 8.06 -12.05
N PRO A 103 11.04 8.31 -11.04
CA PRO A 103 10.79 9.36 -10.06
C PRO A 103 10.60 10.71 -10.76
N HIS A 104 9.58 11.45 -10.35
CA HIS A 104 9.34 12.79 -10.88
C HIS A 104 10.55 13.69 -10.57
N PRO A 105 10.99 14.57 -11.50
CA PRO A 105 12.16 15.43 -11.28
C PRO A 105 12.09 16.26 -9.99
N ALA A 106 10.90 16.75 -9.62
CA ALA A 106 10.71 17.47 -8.35
C ALA A 106 10.94 16.58 -7.11
N THR A 107 10.59 15.29 -7.16
CA THR A 107 10.87 14.34 -6.08
C THR A 107 12.37 14.12 -5.93
N THR A 108 13.10 14.02 -7.04
CA THR A 108 14.56 13.91 -7.02
C THR A 108 15.21 15.18 -6.48
N ALA A 109 14.74 16.36 -6.88
CA ALA A 109 15.27 17.65 -6.41
C ALA A 109 15.02 17.90 -4.91
N ALA A 110 13.91 17.38 -4.37
CA ALA A 110 13.54 17.54 -2.96
C ALA A 110 14.28 16.58 -2.01
N GLN A 111 15.03 15.60 -2.51
CA GLN A 111 15.78 14.68 -1.64
C GLN A 111 16.91 15.41 -0.90
N PRO A 112 17.03 15.24 0.43
CA PRO A 112 18.13 15.83 1.18
C PRO A 112 19.47 15.27 0.70
N PRO A 113 20.55 16.07 0.69
CA PRO A 113 21.86 15.61 0.25
C PRO A 113 22.34 14.43 1.11
N LYS A 114 22.83 13.36 0.47
CA LYS A 114 23.40 12.21 1.19
C LYS A 114 24.56 12.68 2.08
N PRO A 115 24.65 12.23 3.34
CA PRO A 115 25.75 12.60 4.21
C PRO A 115 27.07 12.09 3.62
N VAL A 116 28.00 13.01 3.35
CA VAL A 116 29.34 12.66 2.87
C VAL A 116 30.10 12.01 4.02
N ARG A 117 30.47 10.73 3.87
CA ARG A 117 31.38 10.07 4.83
C ARG A 117 32.72 10.80 4.78
N ARG A 118 33.04 11.58 5.83
CA ARG A 118 34.37 12.18 5.98
C ARG A 118 35.39 11.06 6.13
N ARG A 119 36.33 10.97 5.18
CA ARG A 119 37.51 10.10 5.30
C ARG A 119 38.27 10.55 6.55
N ARG A 120 38.44 9.66 7.53
CA ARG A 120 39.36 9.91 8.65
C ARG A 120 40.77 9.99 8.06
N LEU A 121 41.42 11.14 8.17
CA LEU A 121 42.86 11.24 7.90
C LEU A 121 43.60 10.41 8.96
N PRO A 122 44.64 9.65 8.57
CA PRO A 122 45.45 8.92 9.53
C PRO A 122 46.13 9.90 10.49
N LEU A 123 46.13 9.55 11.78
CA LEU A 123 46.81 10.30 12.83
C LEU A 123 48.32 10.26 12.53
N VAL A 124 48.93 11.41 12.30
CA VAL A 124 50.40 11.51 12.19
C VAL A 124 50.97 11.29 13.58
N GLU A 125 51.65 10.15 13.78
CA GLU A 125 52.33 9.82 15.01
C GLU A 125 53.50 10.79 15.21
N LYS A 126 53.49 11.57 16.30
CA LYS A 126 54.58 12.48 16.63
C LYS A 126 55.78 11.64 17.09
N ALA A 127 56.87 11.70 16.33
CA ALA A 127 58.16 11.14 16.72
C ALA A 127 58.57 11.66 18.11
N GLN A 128 58.77 10.74 19.05
CA GLN A 128 59.33 11.04 20.37
C GLN A 128 60.79 11.45 20.19
N GLY A 129 61.08 12.72 20.49
CA GLY A 129 62.44 13.23 20.56
C GLY A 129 63.23 12.50 21.64
N SER A 130 64.29 11.82 21.22
CA SER A 130 65.40 11.38 22.05
C SER A 130 66.02 12.60 22.72
N ASN A 131 66.20 12.56 24.03
CA ASN A 131 67.11 13.46 24.72
C ASN A 131 68.13 12.63 25.50
N LEU A 132 69.38 13.03 25.33
CA LEU A 132 70.59 12.59 26.01
C LEU A 132 70.47 12.62 27.54
#